data_AF-B9TNA6-F1
#
_entry.id   AF-B9TNA6-F1
#
_cell.length_a   1.000
_cell.length_b   1.000
_cell.length_c   1.000
_cell.angle_alpha   90.00
_cell.angle_beta   90.00
_cell.angle_gamma   90.00
#
_symmetry.space_group_name_H-M   'P 1'
#
loop_
_entity.id
_entity.type
_entity.pdbx_description
1 polymer ?
#
loop_
_entity_poly.entity_id
_entity_poly.type
_entity_poly.pdbx_seq_one_letter_code
_entity_poly.pdbx_strand_id
1 'polypeptide(L)' 'MSLVDIESGEMRSMWMRDSVRERWRSAVAERRAQINALFARHGIRPFFNQGAFEPEALSRYFLEMTA' A
#
# COMPACT_ATOMS: atom_id res chain seq x y z
N MET A 1 7.52 14.18 8.83
CA MET A 1 7.03 12.82 8.50
C MET A 1 8.16 12.16 7.73
N SER A 2 8.62 10.96 8.10
CA SER A 2 9.52 10.24 7.19
C SER A 2 8.68 9.54 6.13
N LEU A 3 9.10 9.67 4.88
CA LEU A 3 8.55 8.99 3.72
C LEU A 3 9.69 8.16 3.13
N VAL A 4 9.39 6.93 2.75
CA VAL A 4 10.33 6.11 1.99
C VAL A 4 10.24 6.59 0.54
N ASP A 5 11.37 7.03 0.00
CA ASP A 5 11.50 7.31 -1.42
C ASP A 5 11.41 6.00 -2.21
N ILE A 6 10.48 5.91 -3.15
CA ILE A 6 10.18 4.63 -3.81
C ILE A 6 11.24 4.23 -4.83
N GLU A 7 12.06 5.17 -5.31
CA GLU A 7 13.11 4.93 -6.29
C GLU A 7 14.42 4.48 -5.63
N SER A 8 14.74 5.05 -4.47
CA SER A 8 16.00 4.78 -3.75
C SER A 8 15.84 3.92 -2.50
N GLY A 9 14.63 3.76 -1.97
CA GLY A 9 14.35 3.07 -0.71
C GLY A 9 14.78 3.86 0.54
N GLU A 10 15.29 5.08 0.40
CA GLU A 10 15.78 5.88 1.51
C GLU A 10 14.65 6.56 2.29
N MET A 11 14.78 6.63 3.61
CA MET A 11 13.88 7.43 4.45
C MET A 11 14.22 8.91 4.36
N ARG A 12 13.31 9.70 3.78
CA ARG A 12 13.42 11.15 3.71
C ARG A 12 12.45 11.82 4.66
N SER A 13 12.96 12.73 5.48
CA SER A 13 12.12 13.55 6.37
C SER A 13 11.59 14.75 5.61
N MET A 14 10.28 14.76 5.34
CA MET A 14 9.58 15.90 4.75
C MET A 14 8.80 16.66 5.82
N TRP A 15 8.96 17.98 5.84
CA TRP A 15 8.07 18.87 6.59
C TRP A 15 6.81 19.12 5.77
N MET A 16 5.67 18.73 6.32
CA MET A 16 4.35 18.93 5.73
C MET A 16 3.49 19.68 6.73
N ARG A 17 2.68 20.62 6.24
CA ARG A 17 1.59 21.23 7.03
C ARG A 17 0.58 20.14 7.41
N ASP A 18 -0.06 20.27 8.55
CA ASP A 18 -1.01 19.25 9.04
C ASP A 18 -2.20 19.04 8.10
N SER A 19 -2.68 20.10 7.45
CA SER A 19 -3.74 19.99 6.43
C SER A 19 -3.33 19.12 5.24
N VAL A 20 -2.07 19.19 4.81
CA VAL A 20 -1.54 18.37 3.70
C VAL A 20 -1.39 16.92 4.12
N ARG A 21 -0.93 16.70 5.37
CA ARG A 21 -0.81 15.35 5.95
C ARG A 21 -2.18 14.67 6.04
N GLU A 22 -3.21 15.38 6.48
CA GLU A 22 -4.54 14.82 6.59
C GLU A 22 -5.12 14.49 5.22
N ARG A 23 -5.02 15.42 4.26
CA ARG A 23 -5.43 15.18 2.88
C ARG A 23 -4.73 13.97 2.27
N TRP A 24 -3.44 13.79 2.55
CA TRP A 24 -2.70 12.63 2.08
C TRP A 24 -3.24 11.33 2.67
N ARG A 25 -3.52 11.29 3.97
CA ARG A 25 -4.12 10.10 4.61
C ARG A 25 -5.49 9.76 4.03
N SER A 26 -6.34 10.77 3.85
CA SER A 26 -7.66 10.58 3.24
C SER A 26 -7.53 10.03 1.81
N ALA A 27 -6.64 10.59 1.00
CA ALA A 27 -6.40 10.12 -0.36
C ALA A 27 -5.86 8.68 -0.42
N VAL A 28 -4.96 8.30 0.50
CA VAL A 28 -4.47 6.92 0.60
C VAL A 28 -5.58 5.95 1.00
N ALA A 29 -6.43 6.34 1.96
CA ALA A 29 -7.56 5.52 2.39
C ALA A 29 -8.59 5.34 1.26
N GLU A 30 -8.92 6.41 0.55
CA GLU A 30 -9.81 6.37 -0.62
C GLU A 30 -9.25 5.46 -1.71
N ARG A 31 -7.96 5.61 -2.03
CA ARG A 31 -7.30 4.78 -3.05
C ARG A 31 -7.31 3.30 -2.66
N ARG A 32 -7.08 2.97 -1.38
CA ARG A 32 -7.20 1.59 -0.88
C ARG A 32 -8.61 1.04 -1.04
N ALA A 33 -9.64 1.83 -0.74
CA ALA A 33 -11.04 1.42 -0.91
C ALA A 33 -11.36 1.12 -2.38
N GLN A 34 -10.88 1.96 -3.31
CA GLN A 34 -11.04 1.74 -4.76
C GLN A 34 -10.37 0.43 -5.21
N ILE A 35 -9.15 0.15 -4.74
CA ILE A 35 -8.43 -1.10 -5.06
C ILE A 35 -9.19 -2.30 -4.51
N ASN A 36 -9.63 -2.25 -3.25
CA ASN A 36 -10.43 -3.32 -2.64
C ASN A 36 -11.69 -3.59 -3.44
N ALA A 37 -12.43 -2.55 -3.84
CA ALA A 37 -13.64 -2.68 -4.65
C ALA A 37 -13.35 -3.31 -6.02
N LEU A 38 -12.25 -2.94 -6.67
CA LEU A 38 -11.85 -3.52 -7.95
C LEU A 38 -11.56 -5.02 -7.83
N PHE A 39 -10.77 -5.41 -6.85
CA PHE A 39 -10.39 -6.81 -6.62
C PHE A 39 -11.59 -7.67 -6.19
N ALA A 40 -12.47 -7.13 -5.34
CA ALA A 40 -13.68 -7.80 -4.91
C ALA A 40 -14.61 -8.16 -6.08
N ARG A 41 -14.68 -7.33 -7.14
CA ARG A 41 -15.45 -7.64 -8.36
C ARG A 41 -14.94 -8.88 -9.09
N HIS A 42 -13.69 -9.26 -8.87
CA HIS A 42 -13.08 -10.46 -9.45
C HIS A 42 -13.00 -11.62 -8.45
N GLY A 43 -13.55 -11.48 -7.24
CA GLY A 43 -13.47 -12.52 -6.20
C GLY A 43 -12.08 -12.70 -5.61
N ILE A 44 -11.17 -11.74 -5.80
CA ILE A 44 -9.78 -11.80 -5.35
C ILE A 44 -9.59 -10.81 -4.20
N ARG A 45 -8.72 -11.11 -3.22
CA ARG A 45 -8.27 -10.12 -2.23
C ARG A 45 -7.00 -9.43 -2.71
N PRO A 46 -6.88 -8.09 -2.64
CA PRO A 46 -5.65 -7.43 -3.04
C PRO A 46 -4.50 -7.73 -2.05
N PHE A 47 -3.29 -7.91 -2.59
CA PHE A 47 -2.06 -7.96 -1.82
C PHE A 47 -1.46 -6.56 -1.69
N PHE A 48 -1.31 -6.07 -0.46
CA PHE A 48 -0.66 -4.78 -0.20
C PHE A 48 0.72 -5.00 0.41
N ASN A 49 1.77 -4.71 -0.36
CA ASN A 49 3.13 -4.65 0.17
C ASN A 49 3.29 -3.38 1.03
N GLN A 50 3.61 -3.54 2.31
CA GLN A 50 3.82 -2.44 3.25
C GLN A 50 5.18 -2.61 3.92
N GLY A 51 6.06 -1.62 3.74
CA GLY A 51 7.43 -1.69 4.23
C GLY A 51 8.36 -2.35 3.23
N ALA A 52 9.28 -3.19 3.71
CA ALA A 52 10.21 -3.91 2.85
C ALA A 52 9.47 -4.99 2.05
N PHE A 53 9.97 -5.28 0.84
CA PHE A 53 9.45 -6.38 0.06
C PHE A 53 9.76 -7.73 0.74
N GLU A 54 8.72 -8.49 1.08
CA GLU A 54 8.83 -9.85 1.61
C GLU A 54 8.40 -10.88 0.54
N PRO A 55 9.36 -11.55 -0.12
CA PRO A 55 9.07 -12.54 -1.16
C PRO A 55 8.17 -13.67 -0.67
N GLU A 56 8.38 -14.15 0.56
CA GLU A 56 7.66 -15.27 1.15
C GLU A 56 6.17 -14.96 1.36
N ALA A 57 5.85 -13.73 1.75
CA ALA A 57 4.47 -13.26 1.89
C ALA A 57 3.74 -13.26 0.53
N LEU A 58 4.45 -12.84 -0.52
CA LEU A 58 3.90 -12.84 -1.89
C LEU A 58 3.68 -14.27 -2.41
N SER A 59 4.66 -15.17 -2.22
CA SER A 59 4.52 -16.58 -2.60
C SER A 59 3.35 -17.23 -1.88
N ARG A 60 3.20 -17.01 -0.57
CA ARG A 60 2.08 -17.54 0.21
C ARG A 60 0.73 -17.05 -0.30
N TYR A 61 0.61 -15.74 -0.58
CA TYR A 61 -0.61 -15.17 -1.14
C TYR A 61 -1.03 -15.85 -2.45
N PHE A 62 -0.09 -16.12 -3.37
CA PHE A 62 -0.42 -16.83 -4.61
C PHE A 62 -0.79 -18.29 -4.39
N LEU A 63 -0.09 -19.00 -3.49
CA LEU A 63 -0.42 -20.39 -3.15
C LEU A 63 -1.83 -20.51 -2.57
N GLU A 64 -2.21 -19.62 -1.65
CA GLU A 64 -3.56 -19.55 -1.06
C GLU A 64 -4.65 -19.24 -2.09
N MET A 65 -4.32 -18.57 -3.20
CA MET A 65 -5.27 -18.26 -4.27
C MET A 65 -5.48 -19.40 -5.26
N THR A 66 -4.57 -20.36 -5.32
CA THR A 66 -4.64 -21.55 -6.19
C THR A 66 -5.21 -22.80 -5.52
N ALA A 67 -5.29 -22.80 -4.19
CA ALA A 67 -5.82 -23.91 -3.38
C ALA A 67 -7.35 -23.84 -3.24
#